data_AF-A0A850SZ62-F1
#
_entry.id   AF-A0A850SZ62-F1
#
_cell.length_a   1.000
_cell.length_b   1.000
_cell.length_c   1.000
_cell.angle_alpha   90.00
_cell.angle_beta   90.00
_cell.angle_gamma   90.00
#
_symmetry.space_group_name_H-M   'P 1'
#
loop_
_entity.id
_entity.type
_entity.pdbx_description
1 polymer ?
#
loop_
_entity_poly.entity_id
_entity_poly.type
_entity_poly.pdbx_seq_one_letter_code
_entity_poly.pdbx_strand_id
1 'polypeptide(L)'
;MIRYRQPGFSARPSLDETESLQTDTMRFFAVICMCLMIIFSLVKSMPITRKTNSPRINTQKIVRDKITCLEQRVQTVGKTLAAMEQALQKAGNEHQQVKRLHSAFIEQITILQKKRDKIITQLETTKQAYTEKRQALGFIEDEIQRIKRGIQRLESKAEDLKQNIAGDVLVNPVAAKTKAEAEISPEKEKTGFSLGFSSDDALFSTLKTGNQVALYMRIKDRFWQFKTASVPWAFVPVSFSGRIYYMDRQTVPDKVIQASAQAVSVPGTNEILFGVSLSQGITRQISALMKGRKGGNIIIQSNGRVDFEN
;
A
#
# COMPACT_ATOMS: atom_id res chain seq x y z
N MET A 1 7.60 -16.93 -20.12
CA MET A 1 7.26 -18.24 -20.72
C MET A 1 5.91 -18.65 -20.17
N ILE A 2 4.87 -18.52 -21.00
CA ILE A 2 3.46 -18.67 -20.62
C ILE A 2 3.06 -20.12 -20.87
N ARG A 3 2.48 -20.83 -19.89
CA ARG A 3 1.70 -22.05 -20.15
C ARG A 3 0.28 -21.85 -19.69
N TYR A 4 -0.61 -21.94 -20.67
CA TYR A 4 -2.04 -21.77 -20.56
C TYR A 4 -2.69 -22.93 -19.82
N ARG A 5 -3.66 -22.55 -18.99
CA ARG A 5 -4.69 -23.39 -18.36
C ARG A 5 -5.61 -23.95 -19.45
N GLN A 6 -5.76 -25.27 -19.52
CA GLN A 6 -6.73 -25.91 -20.41
C GLN A 6 -8.17 -25.66 -19.94
N PRO A 7 -9.11 -25.41 -20.87
CA PRO A 7 -10.53 -25.58 -20.62
C PRO A 7 -11.02 -26.95 -21.14
N GLY A 8 -11.89 -27.58 -20.35
CA GLY A 8 -13.04 -28.35 -20.81
C GLY A 8 -12.78 -29.59 -21.67
N PHE A 9 -12.68 -30.74 -21.01
CA PHE A 9 -12.90 -32.06 -21.61
C PHE A 9 -14.39 -32.18 -21.98
N SER A 10 -14.73 -31.90 -23.23
CA SER A 10 -16.04 -32.15 -23.81
C SER A 10 -16.23 -33.66 -24.01
N ALA A 11 -17.20 -34.23 -23.29
CA ALA A 11 -17.66 -35.60 -23.46
C ALA A 11 -18.09 -35.84 -24.92
N ARG A 12 -17.55 -36.91 -25.54
CA ARG A 12 -18.08 -37.44 -26.80
C ARG A 12 -19.42 -38.12 -26.50
N PRO A 13 -20.52 -37.78 -27.19
CA PRO A 13 -21.74 -38.58 -27.11
C PRO A 13 -21.46 -39.95 -27.73
N SER A 14 -21.80 -41.02 -27.01
CA SER A 14 -21.73 -42.40 -27.48
C SER A 14 -22.73 -42.63 -28.60
N LEU A 15 -22.33 -43.35 -29.67
CA LEU A 15 -23.18 -43.66 -30.84
C LEU A 15 -24.56 -44.24 -30.46
N ASP A 16 -24.67 -44.95 -29.34
CA ASP A 16 -25.92 -45.52 -28.84
C ASP A 16 -27.01 -44.47 -28.53
N GLU A 17 -26.64 -43.27 -28.06
CA GLU A 17 -27.62 -42.22 -27.79
C GLU A 17 -28.18 -41.64 -29.09
N THR A 18 -27.35 -41.55 -30.14
CA THR A 18 -27.80 -41.07 -31.45
C THR A 18 -28.69 -42.08 -32.17
N GLU A 19 -28.44 -43.38 -32.02
CA GLU A 19 -29.30 -44.43 -32.59
C GLU A 19 -30.64 -44.57 -31.85
N SER A 20 -30.62 -44.44 -30.52
CA SER A 20 -31.84 -44.38 -29.70
C SER A 20 -32.70 -43.16 -30.05
N LEU A 21 -32.07 -41.98 -30.18
CA LEU A 21 -32.77 -40.76 -30.57
C LEU A 21 -33.33 -40.85 -31.99
N GLN A 22 -32.59 -41.44 -32.93
CA GLN A 22 -33.03 -41.62 -34.32
C GLN A 22 -34.23 -42.59 -34.43
N THR A 23 -34.23 -43.68 -33.68
CA THR A 23 -35.33 -44.64 -33.67
C THR A 23 -36.60 -44.07 -33.02
N ASP A 24 -36.47 -43.27 -31.97
CA ASP A 24 -37.61 -42.60 -31.33
C ASP A 24 -38.19 -41.51 -32.25
N THR A 25 -37.34 -40.79 -32.99
CA THR A 25 -37.77 -39.79 -33.98
C THR A 25 -38.55 -40.45 -35.14
N MET A 26 -38.10 -41.60 -35.64
CA MET A 26 -38.83 -42.36 -36.67
C MET A 26 -40.19 -42.84 -36.16
N ARG A 27 -40.27 -43.34 -34.93
CA ARG A 27 -41.54 -43.79 -34.32
C ARG A 27 -42.52 -42.65 -34.12
N PHE A 28 -42.05 -41.49 -33.65
CA PHE A 28 -42.88 -40.30 -33.47
C PHE A 28 -43.48 -39.81 -34.79
N PHE A 29 -42.68 -39.81 -35.87
CA PHE A 29 -43.16 -39.41 -37.20
C PHE A 29 -44.23 -40.38 -37.74
N ALA A 30 -44.07 -41.68 -37.49
CA ALA A 30 -45.07 -42.68 -37.89
C ALA A 30 -46.42 -42.47 -37.17
N VAL A 31 -46.40 -42.13 -35.87
CA VAL A 31 -47.62 -41.82 -35.10
C VAL A 31 -48.30 -40.56 -35.65
N ILE A 32 -47.54 -39.50 -35.95
CA ILE A 32 -48.10 -38.27 -36.56
C ILE A 32 -48.75 -38.57 -37.90
N CYS A 33 -48.09 -39.32 -38.79
CA CYS A 33 -48.64 -39.68 -40.09
C CYS A 33 -49.94 -40.49 -39.97
N MET A 34 -50.00 -41.45 -39.04
CA MET A 34 -51.21 -42.22 -38.76
C MET A 34 -52.34 -41.33 -38.23
N CYS A 35 -52.05 -40.43 -37.28
CA CYS A 35 -53.02 -39.47 -36.77
C CYS A 35 -53.56 -38.54 -37.86
N LEU A 36 -52.69 -38.02 -38.74
CA LEU A 36 -53.09 -37.18 -39.85
C LEU A 36 -53.99 -37.94 -40.84
N MET A 37 -53.68 -39.20 -41.14
CA MET A 37 -54.49 -40.02 -42.04
C MET A 37 -55.91 -40.27 -41.47
N ILE A 38 -56.02 -40.50 -40.16
CA ILE A 38 -57.30 -40.63 -39.46
C ILE A 38 -58.09 -39.32 -39.52
N ILE A 39 -57.45 -38.18 -39.24
CA ILE A 39 -58.08 -36.85 -39.30
C ILE A 39 -58.58 -36.55 -40.72
N PHE A 40 -57.78 -36.84 -41.76
CA PHE A 40 -58.20 -36.63 -43.14
C PHE A 40 -59.38 -37.52 -43.56
N SER A 41 -59.44 -38.75 -43.04
CA SER A 41 -60.62 -39.63 -43.23
C SER A 41 -61.88 -39.03 -42.57
N LEU A 42 -61.73 -38.50 -41.35
CA LEU A 42 -62.80 -37.82 -40.61
C LEU A 42 -63.26 -36.52 -41.29
N VAL A 43 -62.35 -35.78 -41.91
CA VAL A 43 -62.70 -34.56 -42.65
C VAL A 43 -63.42 -34.90 -43.96
N LYS A 44 -63.06 -36.02 -44.62
CA LYS A 44 -63.74 -36.46 -45.85
C LYS A 44 -65.15 -37.03 -45.60
N SER A 45 -65.47 -37.48 -44.39
CA SER A 45 -66.80 -38.02 -44.06
C SER A 45 -67.84 -36.95 -43.69
N MET A 46 -67.47 -35.66 -43.64
CA MET A 46 -68.44 -34.59 -43.42
C MET A 46 -69.00 -34.06 -44.76
N PRO A 47 -70.29 -34.29 -45.07
CA PRO A 47 -70.92 -33.66 -46.21
C PRO A 47 -71.01 -32.15 -45.96
N ILE A 48 -70.26 -31.38 -46.74
CA ILE A 48 -70.31 -29.91 -46.76
C ILE A 48 -71.68 -29.50 -47.30
N THR A 49 -72.66 -29.35 -46.42
CA THR A 49 -73.88 -28.60 -46.70
C THR A 49 -73.50 -27.12 -46.73
N ARG A 50 -73.22 -26.59 -47.93
CA ARG A 50 -73.11 -25.14 -48.13
C ARG A 50 -74.47 -24.51 -47.91
N LYS A 51 -74.75 -24.11 -46.68
CA LYS A 51 -75.81 -23.15 -46.39
C LYS A 51 -75.29 -21.78 -46.80
N THR A 52 -75.60 -21.38 -48.03
CA THR A 52 -75.25 -20.07 -48.61
C THR A 52 -76.08 -18.97 -47.94
N ASN A 53 -75.81 -18.69 -46.67
CA ASN A 53 -76.24 -17.46 -46.02
C ASN A 53 -75.01 -16.57 -45.92
N SER A 54 -74.67 -15.90 -47.02
CA SER A 54 -73.73 -14.79 -47.01
C SER A 54 -74.51 -13.54 -46.59
N PRO A 55 -74.37 -13.03 -45.35
CA PRO A 55 -74.61 -11.61 -45.16
C PRO A 55 -73.65 -10.89 -46.11
N ARG A 56 -74.13 -9.88 -46.85
CA ARG A 56 -73.26 -8.92 -47.56
C ARG A 56 -72.43 -8.19 -46.50
N ILE A 57 -71.40 -8.86 -46.00
CA ILE A 57 -70.33 -8.26 -45.24
C ILE A 57 -69.70 -7.27 -46.21
N ASN A 58 -69.64 -6.00 -45.84
CA ASN A 58 -68.98 -4.97 -46.61
C ASN A 58 -67.46 -5.26 -46.59
N THR A 59 -67.04 -6.22 -47.41
CA THR A 59 -65.69 -6.77 -47.50
C THR A 59 -64.66 -5.68 -47.74
N GLN A 60 -65.07 -4.64 -48.47
CA GLN A 60 -64.25 -3.49 -48.77
C GLN A 60 -63.91 -2.67 -47.52
N LYS A 61 -64.87 -2.46 -46.61
CA LYS A 61 -64.62 -1.78 -45.33
C LYS A 61 -63.65 -2.58 -44.45
N ILE A 62 -63.87 -3.89 -44.32
CA ILE A 62 -63.00 -4.78 -43.52
C ILE A 62 -61.57 -4.79 -44.06
N VAL A 63 -61.38 -4.81 -45.38
CA VAL A 63 -60.05 -4.77 -45.98
C VAL A 63 -59.36 -3.44 -45.71
N ARG A 64 -60.07 -2.30 -45.83
CA ARG A 64 -59.51 -0.97 -45.49
C ARG A 64 -59.10 -0.88 -44.01
N ASP A 65 -59.97 -1.31 -43.11
CA ASP A 65 -59.68 -1.30 -41.66
C ASP A 65 -58.45 -2.18 -41.33
N LYS A 66 -58.31 -3.33 -42.00
CA LYS A 66 -57.12 -4.19 -41.88
C LYS A 66 -55.86 -3.54 -42.44
N ILE A 67 -55.94 -2.85 -43.59
CA ILE A 67 -54.79 -2.14 -44.17
C ILE A 67 -54.30 -1.05 -43.21
N THR A 68 -55.21 -0.21 -42.69
CA THR A 68 -54.85 0.83 -41.73
C THR A 68 -54.28 0.25 -40.43
N CYS A 69 -54.84 -0.87 -39.94
CA CYS A 69 -54.30 -1.57 -38.77
C CYS A 69 -52.88 -2.13 -39.04
N LEU A 70 -52.65 -2.70 -40.23
CA LEU A 70 -51.34 -3.21 -40.63
C LEU A 70 -50.32 -2.07 -40.79
N GLU A 71 -50.71 -0.94 -41.38
CA GLU A 71 -49.86 0.26 -41.50
C GLU A 71 -49.43 0.78 -40.12
N GLN A 72 -50.37 0.86 -39.17
CA GLN A 72 -50.05 1.23 -37.79
C GLN A 72 -49.10 0.24 -37.12
N ARG A 73 -49.28 -1.06 -37.35
CA ARG A 73 -48.35 -2.09 -36.83
C ARG A 73 -46.97 -1.97 -37.44
N VAL A 74 -46.85 -1.77 -38.75
CA VAL A 74 -45.56 -1.56 -39.43
C VAL A 74 -44.87 -0.32 -38.89
N GLN A 75 -45.60 0.78 -38.70
CA GLN A 75 -45.04 2.00 -38.11
C GLN A 75 -44.58 1.79 -36.67
N THR A 76 -45.34 1.05 -35.87
CA THR A 76 -44.97 0.72 -34.49
C THR A 76 -43.71 -0.14 -34.45
N VAL A 77 -43.63 -1.18 -35.28
CA VAL A 77 -42.45 -2.04 -35.38
C VAL A 77 -41.23 -1.24 -35.84
N GLY A 78 -41.38 -0.36 -36.84
CA GLY A 78 -40.30 0.52 -37.29
C GLY A 78 -39.77 1.44 -36.19
N LYS A 79 -40.67 2.04 -35.39
CA LYS A 79 -40.28 2.85 -34.22
C LYS A 79 -39.54 2.01 -33.17
N THR A 80 -40.02 0.80 -32.89
CA THR A 80 -39.34 -0.09 -31.93
C THR A 80 -37.96 -0.54 -32.41
N LEU A 81 -37.81 -0.78 -33.72
CA LEU A 81 -36.54 -1.20 -34.31
C LEU A 81 -35.50 -0.08 -34.25
N ALA A 82 -35.91 1.15 -34.57
CA ALA A 82 -35.05 2.33 -34.43
C ALA A 82 -34.63 2.57 -32.96
N ALA A 83 -35.56 2.43 -32.01
CA ALA A 83 -35.24 2.55 -30.58
C ALA A 83 -34.27 1.45 -30.10
N MET A 84 -34.44 0.22 -30.58
CA MET A 84 -33.58 -0.90 -30.25
C MET A 84 -32.17 -0.74 -30.85
N GLU A 85 -32.08 -0.24 -32.10
CA GLU A 85 -30.80 0.07 -32.74
C GLU A 85 -30.04 1.17 -31.97
N GLN A 86 -30.74 2.22 -31.56
CA GLN A 86 -30.15 3.28 -30.72
C GLN A 86 -29.68 2.74 -29.36
N ALA A 87 -30.46 1.86 -28.74
CA ALA A 87 -30.08 1.20 -27.49
C ALA A 87 -28.84 0.31 -27.67
N LEU A 88 -28.74 -0.44 -28.77
CA LEU A 88 -27.58 -1.25 -29.11
C LEU A 88 -26.33 -0.41 -29.34
N GLN A 89 -26.44 0.72 -30.04
CA GLN A 89 -25.32 1.64 -30.23
C GLN A 89 -24.86 2.23 -28.90
N LYS A 90 -25.79 2.65 -28.05
CA LYS A 90 -25.49 3.16 -26.70
C LYS A 90 -24.77 2.11 -25.86
N ALA A 91 -25.33 0.90 -25.78
CA ALA A 91 -24.74 -0.21 -25.04
C ALA A 91 -23.35 -0.61 -25.59
N GLY A 92 -23.16 -0.54 -26.91
CA GLY A 92 -21.87 -0.76 -27.56
C GLY A 92 -20.81 0.27 -27.13
N ASN A 93 -21.18 1.55 -27.09
CA ASN A 93 -20.29 2.62 -26.63
C ASN A 93 -19.92 2.46 -25.15
N GLU A 94 -20.91 2.16 -24.29
CA GLU A 94 -20.69 1.88 -22.87
C GLU A 94 -19.76 0.68 -22.67
N HIS A 95 -19.98 -0.42 -23.42
CA HIS A 95 -19.12 -1.59 -23.35
C HIS A 95 -17.67 -1.27 -23.76
N GLN A 96 -17.47 -0.48 -24.82
CA GLN A 96 -16.13 -0.03 -25.21
C GLN A 96 -15.47 0.84 -24.14
N GLN A 97 -16.23 1.73 -23.50
CA GLN A 97 -15.72 2.56 -22.41
C GLN A 97 -15.30 1.70 -21.22
N VAL A 98 -16.15 0.76 -20.79
CA VAL A 98 -15.83 -0.19 -19.72
C VAL A 98 -14.58 -1.01 -20.07
N LYS A 99 -14.45 -1.48 -21.31
CA LYS A 99 -13.27 -2.22 -21.77
C LYS A 99 -11.98 -1.39 -21.66
N ARG A 100 -12.02 -0.11 -22.05
CA ARG A 100 -10.87 0.80 -21.93
C ARG A 100 -10.49 1.04 -20.46
N LEU A 101 -11.47 1.29 -19.60
CA LEU A 101 -11.24 1.45 -18.16
C LEU A 101 -10.66 0.17 -17.57
N HIS A 102 -11.20 -0.99 -17.92
CA HIS A 102 -10.70 -2.28 -17.46
C HIS A 102 -9.25 -2.52 -17.88
N SER A 103 -8.87 -2.21 -19.14
CA SER A 103 -7.48 -2.32 -19.58
C SER A 103 -6.54 -1.38 -18.82
N ALA A 104 -6.98 -0.14 -18.54
CA ALA A 104 -6.18 0.80 -17.75
C ALA A 104 -5.99 0.32 -16.30
N PHE A 105 -7.04 -0.26 -15.69
CA PHE A 105 -6.92 -0.85 -14.36
C PHE A 105 -5.98 -2.07 -14.34
N ILE A 106 -6.04 -2.95 -15.34
CA ILE A 106 -5.10 -4.08 -15.46
C ILE A 106 -3.65 -3.57 -15.52
N GLU A 107 -3.40 -2.51 -16.29
CA GLU A 107 -2.06 -1.94 -16.40
C GLU A 107 -1.57 -1.37 -15.06
N GLN A 108 -2.42 -0.64 -14.34
CA GLN A 108 -2.10 -0.15 -13.00
C GLN A 108 -1.82 -1.28 -12.01
N ILE A 109 -2.63 -2.34 -12.00
CA ILE A 109 -2.40 -3.52 -11.17
C ILE A 109 -1.05 -4.14 -11.49
N THR A 110 -0.70 -4.26 -12.77
CA THR A 110 0.59 -4.81 -13.21
C THR A 110 1.77 -3.96 -12.73
N ILE A 111 1.67 -2.63 -12.81
CA ILE A 111 2.69 -1.71 -12.31
C ILE A 111 2.84 -1.84 -10.79
N LEU A 112 1.74 -1.89 -10.05
CA LEU A 112 1.75 -2.03 -8.60
C LEU A 112 2.33 -3.39 -8.16
N GLN A 113 2.04 -4.47 -8.88
CA GLN A 113 2.64 -5.79 -8.63
C GLN A 113 4.16 -5.75 -8.83
N LYS A 114 4.65 -5.17 -9.93
CA LYS A 114 6.10 -5.00 -10.16
C LYS A 114 6.77 -4.18 -9.05
N LYS A 115 6.12 -3.11 -8.57
CA LYS A 115 6.62 -2.31 -7.45
C LYS A 115 6.68 -3.13 -6.16
N ARG A 116 5.63 -3.90 -5.85
CA ARG A 116 5.59 -4.79 -4.69
C ARG A 116 6.74 -5.80 -4.74
N ASP A 117 6.95 -6.45 -5.88
CA ASP A 117 7.98 -7.48 -6.03
C ASP A 117 9.40 -6.88 -5.92
N LYS A 118 9.60 -5.65 -6.42
CA LYS A 118 10.84 -4.90 -6.20
C LYS A 118 11.07 -4.59 -4.72
N ILE A 119 10.03 -4.20 -3.99
CA ILE A 119 10.15 -3.94 -2.54
C ILE A 119 10.45 -5.23 -1.78
N ILE A 120 9.81 -6.35 -2.13
CA ILE A 120 10.07 -7.66 -1.49
C ILE A 120 11.53 -8.06 -1.68
N THR A 121 12.07 -7.96 -2.89
CA THR A 121 13.49 -8.29 -3.16
C THR A 121 14.46 -7.36 -2.43
N GLN A 122 14.14 -6.06 -2.32
CA GLN A 122 14.92 -5.13 -1.49
C GLN A 122 14.85 -5.47 0.01
N LEU A 123 13.68 -5.90 0.49
CA LEU A 123 13.50 -6.31 1.89
C LEU A 123 14.30 -7.58 2.20
N GLU A 124 14.33 -8.55 1.28
CA GLU A 124 15.12 -9.77 1.46
C GLU A 124 16.62 -9.48 1.48
N THR A 125 17.12 -8.65 0.56
CA THR A 125 18.55 -8.31 0.53
C THR A 125 18.98 -7.54 1.77
N THR A 126 18.16 -6.60 2.24
CA THR A 126 18.43 -5.87 3.49
C THR A 126 18.36 -6.78 4.73
N LYS A 127 17.40 -7.71 4.77
CA LYS A 127 17.32 -8.73 5.83
C LYS A 127 18.58 -9.61 5.84
N GLN A 128 19.04 -10.06 4.69
CA GLN A 128 20.24 -10.87 4.58
C GLN A 128 21.48 -10.09 5.04
N ALA A 129 21.65 -8.85 4.59
CA ALA A 129 22.74 -7.99 5.04
C ALA A 129 22.72 -7.74 6.57
N TYR A 130 21.52 -7.64 7.16
CA TYR A 130 21.37 -7.54 8.61
C TYR A 130 21.80 -8.83 9.32
N THR A 131 21.43 -9.99 8.80
CA THR A 131 21.84 -11.28 9.39
C THR A 131 23.35 -11.49 9.32
N GLU A 132 23.99 -11.11 8.20
CA GLU A 132 25.44 -11.17 8.05
C GLU A 132 26.16 -10.25 9.04
N LYS A 133 25.70 -8.99 9.17
CA LYS A 133 26.23 -8.05 10.18
C LYS A 133 26.04 -8.57 11.60
N ARG A 134 24.89 -9.18 11.91
CA ARG A 134 24.61 -9.75 13.22
C ARG A 134 25.56 -10.91 13.54
N GLN A 135 25.87 -11.76 12.56
CA GLN A 135 26.85 -12.83 12.72
C GLN A 135 28.26 -12.26 12.94
N ALA A 136 28.68 -11.26 12.15
CA ALA A 136 29.96 -10.59 12.32
C ALA A 136 30.12 -9.95 13.71
N LEU A 137 29.07 -9.32 14.24
CA LEU A 137 29.07 -8.77 15.60
C LEU A 137 29.26 -9.88 16.65
N GLY A 138 28.63 -11.05 16.47
CA GLY A 138 28.85 -12.19 17.37
C GLY A 138 30.30 -12.67 17.38
N PHE A 139 30.96 -12.75 16.22
CA PHE A 139 32.38 -13.10 16.15
C PHE A 139 33.28 -12.09 16.86
N ILE A 140 33.01 -10.79 16.68
CA ILE A 140 33.76 -9.72 17.34
C ILE A 140 33.56 -9.78 18.86
N GLU A 141 32.33 -10.03 19.31
CA GLU A 141 32.02 -10.16 20.74
C GLU A 141 32.75 -11.34 21.37
N ASP A 142 32.80 -12.49 20.69
CA ASP A 142 33.59 -13.65 21.13
C ASP A 142 35.09 -13.34 21.21
N GLU A 143 35.62 -12.58 20.25
CA GLU A 143 37.02 -12.18 20.23
C GLU A 143 37.36 -11.21 21.37
N ILE A 144 36.49 -10.24 21.63
CA ILE A 144 36.59 -9.34 22.80
C ILE A 144 36.63 -10.15 24.10
N GLN A 145 35.77 -11.17 24.24
CA GLN A 145 35.76 -12.03 25.43
C GLN A 145 37.04 -12.88 25.55
N ARG A 146 37.63 -13.33 24.44
CA ARG A 146 38.93 -14.02 24.45
C ARG A 146 40.05 -13.07 24.90
N ILE A 147 40.12 -11.87 24.32
CA ILE A 147 41.12 -10.85 24.67
C ILE A 147 40.98 -10.46 26.14
N LYS A 148 39.76 -10.22 26.61
CA LYS A 148 39.48 -9.88 28.03
C LYS A 148 39.99 -10.95 28.99
N ARG A 149 39.74 -12.22 28.70
CA ARG A 149 40.29 -13.35 29.50
C ARG A 149 41.82 -13.43 29.42
N GLY A 150 42.40 -13.09 28.27
CA GLY A 150 43.85 -13.00 28.09
C GLY A 150 44.47 -11.92 28.97
N ILE A 151 43.89 -10.72 28.97
CA ILE A 151 44.31 -9.59 29.82
C ILE A 151 44.23 -9.98 31.29
N GLN A 152 43.11 -10.54 31.76
CA GLN A 152 42.96 -10.97 33.16
C GLN A 152 44.04 -11.98 33.61
N ARG A 153 44.44 -12.90 32.73
CA ARG A 153 45.53 -13.86 33.02
C ARG A 153 46.91 -13.19 33.07
N LEU A 154 47.12 -12.15 32.26
CA LEU A 154 48.37 -11.38 32.29
C LEU A 154 48.43 -10.52 33.54
N GLU A 155 47.31 -9.89 33.92
CA GLU A 155 47.17 -9.13 35.16
C GLU A 155 47.45 -10.02 36.39
N SER A 156 46.87 -11.22 36.46
CA SER A 156 47.14 -12.14 37.57
C SER A 156 48.62 -12.53 37.65
N LYS A 157 49.25 -12.85 36.50
CA LYS A 157 50.68 -13.17 36.46
C LYS A 157 51.58 -12.00 36.85
N ALA A 158 51.21 -10.78 36.45
CA ALA A 158 51.93 -9.57 36.82
C ALA A 158 51.86 -9.34 38.34
N GLU A 159 50.70 -9.60 38.96
CA GLU A 159 50.53 -9.51 40.41
C GLU A 159 51.32 -10.60 41.15
N ASP A 160 51.29 -11.85 40.66
CA ASP A 160 52.10 -12.95 41.21
C ASP A 160 53.61 -12.64 41.14
N LEU A 161 54.09 -12.10 40.01
CA LEU A 161 55.48 -11.68 39.84
C LEU A 161 55.85 -10.53 40.79
N LYS A 162 54.95 -9.56 40.98
CA LYS A 162 55.14 -8.45 41.91
C LYS A 162 55.22 -8.92 43.36
N GLN A 163 54.42 -9.91 43.74
CA GLN A 163 54.50 -10.55 45.07
C GLN A 163 55.79 -11.35 45.26
N ASN A 164 56.26 -12.03 44.21
CA ASN A 164 57.54 -12.74 44.24
C ASN A 164 58.75 -11.78 44.32
N ILE A 165 58.67 -10.59 43.71
CA ILE A 165 59.69 -9.54 43.83
C ILE A 165 59.61 -8.82 45.19
N ALA A 166 58.42 -8.67 45.76
CA ALA A 166 58.22 -8.12 47.10
C ALA A 166 58.63 -9.10 48.23
N GLY A 167 58.82 -10.39 47.91
CA GLY A 167 59.28 -11.41 48.86
C GLY A 167 60.75 -11.30 49.28
N ASP A 168 61.55 -10.44 48.63
CA ASP A 168 63.00 -10.30 48.89
C ASP A 168 63.40 -8.97 49.55
N VAL A 169 62.44 -8.13 49.98
CA VAL A 169 62.75 -6.92 50.77
C VAL A 169 61.65 -6.66 51.80
N LEU A 170 61.91 -7.05 53.05
CA LEU A 170 61.24 -6.48 54.22
C LEU A 170 61.99 -5.22 54.65
N VAL A 171 61.32 -4.05 54.65
CA VAL A 171 60.93 -3.31 55.87
C VAL A 171 60.08 -2.07 55.51
N ASN A 172 58.81 -2.17 55.90
CA ASN A 172 57.84 -1.18 56.39
C ASN A 172 57.15 -0.11 55.50
N PRO A 173 55.89 0.22 55.86
CA PRO A 173 54.86 0.75 54.97
C PRO A 173 54.51 2.21 55.26
N VAL A 174 54.08 2.94 54.23
CA VAL A 174 53.31 4.18 54.41
C VAL A 174 52.04 4.08 53.58
N ALA A 175 50.94 4.24 54.30
CA ALA A 175 49.57 4.22 53.84
C ALA A 175 49.30 5.23 52.72
N ALA A 176 48.59 4.78 51.69
CA ALA A 176 47.73 5.65 50.89
C ALA A 176 46.55 4.82 50.37
N LYS A 177 45.46 4.83 51.14
CA LYS A 177 44.11 4.57 50.62
C LYS A 177 43.87 5.53 49.46
N THR A 178 43.57 5.04 48.27
CA THR A 178 42.73 5.78 47.31
C THR A 178 41.75 4.79 46.71
N LYS A 179 40.60 4.74 47.36
CA LYS A 179 39.34 4.19 46.89
C LYS A 179 38.91 5.07 45.72
N ALA A 180 39.13 4.64 44.48
CA ALA A 180 38.48 5.22 43.31
C ALA A 180 37.06 4.64 43.25
N GLU A 181 36.24 5.18 44.15
CA GLU A 181 34.80 5.06 44.15
C GLU A 181 34.27 5.73 42.88
N ALA A 182 33.39 5.00 42.19
CA ALA A 182 32.63 5.52 41.07
C ALA A 182 31.87 6.78 41.50
N GLU A 183 32.39 7.94 41.14
CA GLU A 183 31.63 9.19 41.19
C GLU A 183 30.63 9.17 40.04
N ILE A 184 29.43 8.70 40.37
CA ILE A 184 28.19 9.09 39.72
C ILE A 184 28.12 10.61 39.89
N SER A 185 28.45 11.34 38.83
CA SER A 185 28.35 12.81 38.79
C SER A 185 26.91 13.22 39.08
N PRO A 186 26.68 14.15 40.03
CA PRO A 186 25.35 14.60 40.39
C PRO A 186 24.74 15.38 39.22
N GLU A 187 23.48 15.07 38.98
CA GLU A 187 22.54 15.70 38.06
C GLU A 187 22.68 17.24 38.09
N LYS A 188 23.35 17.81 37.08
CA LYS A 188 23.42 19.25 36.89
C LYS A 188 21.99 19.77 36.70
N GLU A 189 21.57 20.69 37.56
CA GLU A 189 20.36 21.49 37.41
C GLU A 189 20.25 21.98 35.95
N LYS A 190 19.23 21.51 35.22
CA LYS A 190 19.03 21.82 33.80
C LYS A 190 18.62 23.29 33.65
N THR A 191 19.60 24.19 33.54
CA THR A 191 19.35 25.56 33.10
C THR A 191 19.12 25.57 31.59
N GLY A 192 17.88 25.83 31.16
CA GLY A 192 17.50 25.87 29.73
C GLY A 192 16.22 25.09 29.43
N PHE A 193 15.61 25.38 28.27
CA PHE A 193 14.43 24.66 27.80
C PHE A 193 14.84 23.64 26.75
N SER A 194 14.32 22.41 26.86
CA SER A 194 14.39 21.43 25.78
C SER A 194 13.08 21.47 24.98
N LEU A 195 13.18 21.22 23.68
CA LEU A 195 12.01 21.12 22.81
C LEU A 195 12.01 19.73 22.18
N GLY A 196 10.93 18.99 22.38
CA GLY A 196 10.73 17.66 21.83
C GLY A 196 9.37 17.50 21.18
N PHE A 197 9.20 16.39 20.46
CA PHE A 197 7.90 15.90 20.02
C PHE A 197 7.48 14.75 20.95
N SER A 198 6.19 14.57 21.17
CA SER A 198 5.70 13.50 22.06
C SER A 198 6.04 12.09 21.53
N SER A 199 6.25 11.96 20.22
CA SER A 199 6.68 10.74 19.55
C SER A 199 7.11 11.01 18.11
N ASP A 200 7.75 10.02 17.48
CA ASP A 200 8.01 10.02 16.03
C ASP A 200 6.73 10.24 15.21
N ASP A 201 5.63 9.59 15.60
CA ASP A 201 4.34 9.73 14.94
C ASP A 201 3.78 11.14 15.08
N ALA A 202 4.04 11.83 16.20
CA ALA A 202 3.66 13.23 16.39
C ALA A 202 4.43 14.17 15.46
N LEU A 203 5.73 13.94 15.29
CA LEU A 203 6.54 14.66 14.29
C LEU A 203 6.00 14.41 12.87
N PHE A 204 5.77 13.15 12.48
CA PHE A 204 5.27 12.87 11.13
C PHE A 204 3.87 13.41 10.89
N SER A 205 3.01 13.40 11.90
CA SER A 205 1.65 13.96 11.80
C SER A 205 1.68 15.47 11.60
N THR A 206 2.51 16.19 12.36
CA THR A 206 2.67 17.64 12.22
C THR A 206 3.31 18.03 10.87
N LEU A 207 4.24 17.21 10.35
CA LEU A 207 4.83 17.39 9.01
C LEU A 207 3.86 17.11 7.86
N LYS A 208 2.90 16.20 8.03
CA LYS A 208 1.87 15.91 7.02
C LYS A 208 0.84 17.02 6.91
N THR A 209 0.47 17.63 8.03
CA THR A 209 -0.42 18.80 8.06
C THR A 209 0.21 20.03 7.36
N GLY A 210 1.54 20.06 7.25
CA GLY A 210 2.30 20.96 6.35
C GLY A 210 2.43 22.41 6.80
N ASN A 211 1.49 22.92 7.59
CA ASN A 211 1.43 24.34 7.98
C ASN A 211 1.99 24.64 9.39
N GLN A 212 2.26 23.61 10.18
CA GLN A 212 2.61 23.79 11.59
C GLN A 212 4.12 23.64 11.83
N VAL A 213 4.71 22.61 11.24
CA VAL A 213 6.11 22.24 11.39
C VAL A 213 6.66 21.88 10.02
N ALA A 214 7.85 22.36 9.69
CA ALA A 214 8.58 21.96 8.51
C ALA A 214 9.97 21.47 8.92
N LEU A 215 10.35 20.31 8.40
CA LEU A 215 11.65 19.69 8.68
C LEU A 215 12.66 20.07 7.61
N TYR A 216 13.85 20.45 8.05
CA TYR A 216 14.96 20.85 7.23
C TYR A 216 16.20 20.05 7.56
N MET A 217 17.03 19.93 6.55
CA MET A 217 18.39 19.45 6.66
C MET A 217 19.32 20.56 6.18
N ARG A 218 20.38 20.80 6.94
CA ARG A 218 21.47 21.72 6.57
C ARG A 218 22.75 20.94 6.35
N ILE A 219 23.41 21.24 5.25
CA ILE A 219 24.76 20.74 4.93
C ILE A 219 25.58 21.94 4.49
N LYS A 220 26.59 22.29 5.28
CA LYS A 220 27.34 23.56 5.15
C LYS A 220 26.36 24.75 5.17
N ASP A 221 26.28 25.51 4.08
CA ASP A 221 25.40 26.69 3.96
C ASP A 221 24.17 26.46 3.07
N ARG A 222 23.87 25.20 2.73
CA ARG A 222 22.71 24.85 1.92
C ARG A 222 21.64 24.17 2.76
N PHE A 223 20.38 24.41 2.39
CA PHE A 223 19.22 23.86 3.06
C PHE A 223 18.41 22.99 2.11
N TRP A 224 17.88 21.92 2.66
CA TRP A 224 16.91 21.06 2.02
C TRP A 224 15.68 20.94 2.90
N GLN A 225 14.50 21.01 2.32
CA GLN A 225 13.25 20.80 3.02
C GLN A 225 12.76 19.38 2.79
N PHE A 226 12.35 18.73 3.86
CA PHE A 226 11.68 17.43 3.80
C PHE A 226 10.27 17.58 3.23
N LYS A 227 9.95 16.82 2.19
CA LYS A 227 8.63 16.81 1.56
C LYS A 227 7.94 15.47 1.80
N THR A 228 6.87 15.53 2.60
CA THR A 228 5.97 14.39 2.90
C THR A 228 4.96 14.12 1.78
N ALA A 229 4.71 15.09 0.90
CA ALA A 229 3.79 14.98 -0.23
C ALA A 229 4.35 14.17 -1.42
N SER A 230 5.66 13.91 -1.45
CA SER A 230 6.31 13.13 -2.50
C SER A 230 6.55 11.70 -2.01
N VAL A 231 6.26 10.69 -2.83
CA VAL A 231 6.60 9.29 -2.56
C VAL A 231 7.62 8.82 -3.61
N PRO A 232 8.84 8.42 -3.22
CA PRO A 232 9.35 8.33 -1.85
C PRO A 232 9.53 9.72 -1.20
N TRP A 233 9.50 9.77 0.14
CA TRP A 233 9.81 10.99 0.89
C TRP A 233 11.20 11.48 0.52
N ALA A 234 11.31 12.77 0.22
CA ALA A 234 12.52 13.34 -0.33
C ALA A 234 12.86 14.69 0.29
N PHE A 235 14.14 15.01 0.29
CA PHE A 235 14.66 16.33 0.62
C PHE A 235 14.89 17.12 -0.67
N VAL A 236 14.26 18.29 -0.77
CA VAL A 236 14.36 19.17 -1.94
C VAL A 236 15.15 20.42 -1.55
N PRO A 237 16.14 20.85 -2.35
CA PRO A 237 16.92 22.05 -2.05
C PRO A 237 16.03 23.29 -1.99
N VAL A 238 16.24 24.14 -0.99
CA VAL A 238 15.47 25.37 -0.78
C VAL A 238 16.36 26.49 -0.27
N SER A 239 16.02 27.72 -0.61
CA SER A 239 16.49 28.89 0.12
C SER A 239 15.63 29.06 1.38
N PHE A 240 16.27 29.17 2.54
CA PHE A 240 15.57 29.33 3.81
C PHE A 240 16.01 30.63 4.49
N SER A 241 15.02 31.42 4.92
CA SER A 241 15.22 32.62 5.73
C SER A 241 14.26 32.56 6.92
N GLY A 242 14.77 32.11 8.05
CA GLY A 242 13.93 31.92 9.24
C GLY A 242 14.72 31.36 10.41
N ARG A 243 14.01 31.00 11.48
CA ARG A 243 14.60 30.36 12.65
C ARG A 243 14.47 28.85 12.54
N ILE A 244 15.58 28.14 12.73
CA ILE A 244 15.63 26.68 12.80
C ILE A 244 15.98 26.28 14.22
N TYR A 245 15.22 25.33 14.74
CA TYR A 245 15.52 24.61 15.98
C TYR A 245 16.20 23.31 15.60
N TYR A 246 17.48 23.18 15.91
CA TYR A 246 18.25 21.98 15.58
C TYR A 246 17.85 20.83 16.49
N MET A 247 17.77 19.64 15.91
CA MET A 247 17.49 18.39 16.59
C MET A 247 18.79 17.70 16.95
N ASP A 248 18.82 17.02 18.10
CA ASP A 248 19.88 16.07 18.37
C ASP A 248 19.75 14.90 17.38
N ARG A 249 20.87 14.49 16.79
CA ARG A 249 20.90 13.41 15.79
C ARG A 249 20.29 12.11 16.30
N GLN A 250 20.40 11.81 17.59
CA GLN A 250 19.83 10.60 18.19
C GLN A 250 18.31 10.63 18.28
N THR A 251 17.71 11.83 18.20
CA THR A 251 16.26 12.04 18.26
C THR A 251 15.62 12.15 16.87
N VAL A 252 16.41 12.06 15.81
CA VAL A 252 15.93 12.12 14.43
C VAL A 252 15.44 10.73 14.01
N PRO A 253 14.18 10.58 13.57
CA PRO A 253 13.68 9.26 13.17
C PRO A 253 14.44 8.64 12.00
N ASP A 254 14.62 7.32 12.01
CA ASP A 254 15.39 6.60 10.98
C ASP A 254 14.91 6.86 9.56
N LYS A 255 13.59 7.03 9.36
CA LYS A 255 13.01 7.32 8.04
C LYS A 255 13.50 8.66 7.48
N VAL A 256 13.73 9.65 8.34
CA VAL A 256 14.29 10.95 7.95
C VAL A 256 15.76 10.78 7.57
N ILE A 257 16.52 10.04 8.37
CA ILE A 257 17.94 9.75 8.11
C ILE A 257 18.09 9.02 6.76
N GLN A 258 17.27 8.01 6.50
CA GLN A 258 17.28 7.30 5.22
C GLN A 258 16.95 8.20 4.03
N ALA A 259 15.94 9.06 4.15
CA ALA A 259 15.59 10.02 3.10
C ALA A 259 16.72 11.04 2.84
N SER A 260 17.47 11.42 3.88
CA SER A 260 18.61 12.33 3.76
C SER A 260 19.77 11.69 2.96
N ALA A 261 20.05 10.41 3.20
CA ALA A 261 21.09 9.67 2.49
C ALA A 261 20.79 9.52 0.99
N GLN A 262 19.51 9.48 0.61
CA GLN A 262 19.09 9.42 -0.79
C GLN A 262 19.20 10.78 -1.51
N ALA A 263 19.00 11.87 -0.78
CA ALA A 263 19.01 13.21 -1.36
C ALA A 263 20.42 13.76 -1.58
N VAL A 264 21.41 13.25 -0.85
CA VAL A 264 22.76 13.79 -0.85
C VAL A 264 23.75 12.63 -0.93
N SER A 265 24.33 12.42 -2.12
CA SER A 265 25.41 11.45 -2.39
C SER A 265 26.75 11.88 -1.78
N VAL A 266 26.79 12.29 -0.51
CA VAL A 266 28.01 12.81 0.13
C VAL A 266 28.59 11.77 1.09
N PRO A 267 29.87 11.38 0.91
CA PRO A 267 30.60 10.60 1.89
C PRO A 267 30.91 11.48 3.10
N GLY A 268 30.48 11.08 4.29
CA GLY A 268 30.74 11.79 5.54
C GLY A 268 29.46 12.21 6.24
N THR A 269 28.91 11.31 7.05
CA THR A 269 27.65 11.47 7.78
C THR A 269 27.71 12.46 8.96
N ASN A 270 28.83 13.14 9.20
CA ASN A 270 29.04 13.96 10.42
C ASN A 270 28.75 15.46 10.27
N GLU A 271 28.46 15.96 9.07
CA GLU A 271 28.14 17.40 8.88
C GLU A 271 26.66 17.69 8.64
N ILE A 272 25.80 16.67 8.73
CA ILE A 272 24.37 16.83 8.48
C ILE A 272 23.68 17.29 9.76
N LEU A 273 23.13 18.51 9.75
CA LEU A 273 22.31 19.03 10.84
C LEU A 273 20.84 18.96 10.46
N PHE A 274 20.03 18.35 11.31
CA PHE A 274 18.58 18.32 11.16
C PHE A 274 17.97 19.40 12.04
N GLY A 275 16.91 20.04 11.55
CA GLY A 275 16.20 21.01 12.35
C GLY A 275 14.81 21.29 11.84
N VAL A 276 13.96 21.78 12.73
CA VAL A 276 12.57 22.11 12.43
C VAL A 276 12.37 23.61 12.43
N SER A 277 11.58 24.09 11.48
CA SER A 277 10.99 25.41 11.51
C SER A 277 9.57 25.28 12.05
N LEU A 278 9.23 26.12 13.02
CA LEU A 278 7.92 26.13 13.66
C LEU A 278 7.10 27.30 13.12
N SER A 279 5.79 27.09 12.99
CA SER A 279 4.85 28.16 12.68
C SER A 279 4.82 29.23 13.78
N GLN A 280 4.33 30.43 13.44
CA GLN A 280 4.14 31.49 14.44
C GLN A 280 3.19 31.06 15.57
N GLY A 281 2.18 30.22 15.27
CA GLY A 281 1.24 29.73 16.26
C GLY A 281 1.91 28.88 17.35
N ILE A 282 2.77 27.94 16.96
CA ILE A 282 3.55 27.12 17.90
C ILE A 282 4.55 28.00 18.67
N THR A 283 5.22 28.92 17.97
CA THR A 283 6.22 29.81 18.58
C THR A 283 5.62 30.70 19.69
N ARG A 284 4.39 31.18 19.49
CA ARG A 284 3.65 31.95 20.51
C ARG A 284 3.30 31.10 21.73
N GLN A 285 2.85 29.85 21.53
CA GLN A 285 2.56 28.92 22.63
C GLN A 285 3.83 28.62 23.45
N ILE A 286 4.95 28.32 22.78
CA ILE A 286 6.25 28.11 23.43
C ILE A 286 6.64 29.33 24.26
N SER A 287 6.56 30.54 23.67
CA SER A 287 6.93 31.78 24.36
C SER A 287 6.05 32.05 25.59
N ALA A 288 4.76 31.69 25.53
CA ALA A 288 3.85 31.80 26.67
C ALA A 288 4.23 30.83 27.80
N LEU A 289 4.61 29.58 27.48
CA LEU A 289 5.05 28.59 28.46
C LEU A 289 6.40 28.92 29.09
N MET A 290 7.29 29.57 28.34
CA MET A 290 8.59 30.02 28.86
C MET A 290 8.47 31.21 29.82
N LYS A 291 7.38 31.98 29.76
CA LYS A 291 7.21 33.19 30.56
C LYS A 291 7.19 32.85 32.06
N GLY A 292 8.21 33.31 32.79
CA GLY A 292 8.34 33.09 34.24
C GLY A 292 9.02 31.78 34.65
N ARG A 293 9.56 31.00 33.70
CA ARG A 293 10.31 29.75 33.98
C ARG A 293 11.77 29.90 33.55
N LYS A 294 12.69 29.22 34.24
CA LYS A 294 14.13 29.22 33.93
C LYS A 294 14.59 28.00 33.11
N GLY A 295 13.74 26.99 32.97
CA GLY A 295 14.01 25.79 32.19
C GLY A 295 12.89 24.77 32.25
N GLY A 296 13.05 23.66 31.53
CA GLY A 296 12.16 22.50 31.50
C GLY A 296 11.89 21.94 30.11
N ASN A 297 11.09 20.88 30.03
CA ASN A 297 10.82 20.19 28.78
C ASN A 297 9.53 20.68 28.14
N ILE A 298 9.62 21.09 26.87
CA ILE A 298 8.48 21.53 26.07
C ILE A 298 8.21 20.45 25.03
N ILE A 299 6.97 19.96 24.98
CA ILE A 299 6.57 18.87 24.10
C ILE A 299 5.52 19.36 23.10
N ILE A 300 5.77 19.12 21.82
CA ILE A 300 4.81 19.33 20.73
C ILE A 300 4.05 18.02 20.49
N GLN A 301 2.72 18.07 20.64
CA GLN A 301 1.82 16.96 20.36
C GLN A 301 1.54 16.80 18.85
N SER A 302 0.93 15.66 18.47
CA SER A 302 0.57 15.33 17.08
C SER A 302 -0.41 16.31 16.42
N ASN A 303 -1.18 17.05 17.21
CA ASN A 303 -2.12 18.09 16.75
C ASN A 303 -1.50 19.50 16.70
N GLY A 304 -0.24 19.66 17.09
CA GLY A 304 0.46 20.96 17.16
C GLY A 304 0.22 21.76 18.44
N ARG A 305 -0.45 21.18 19.45
CA ARG A 305 -0.52 21.73 20.80
C ARG A 305 0.84 21.59 21.48
N VAL A 306 1.21 22.61 22.24
CA VAL A 306 2.44 22.63 23.02
C VAL A 306 2.10 22.51 24.50
N ASP A 307 2.67 21.51 25.17
CA ASP A 307 2.55 21.33 26.61
C ASP A 307 3.92 21.35 27.28
N PHE A 308 3.92 21.52 28.60
CA PHE A 308 5.13 21.50 29.42
C PHE A 308 5.17 20.19 30.22
N GLU A 309 6.29 19.49 30.16
CA GLU A 309 6.56 18.31 30.96
C GLU A 309 7.52 18.69 32.09
N ASN A 310 7.07 18.49 33.34
CA ASN A 310 7.85 18.75 34.56
C ASN A 310 8.77 17.56 34.85
#